data_AF-M9LJY5-F1
#
_entry.id   AF-M9LJY5-F1
#
_cell.length_a   1.000
_cell.length_b   1.000
_cell.length_c   1.000
_cell.angle_alpha   90.00
_cell.angle_beta   90.00
_cell.angle_gamma   90.00
#
_symmetry.space_group_name_H-M   'P 1'
#
loop_
_entity.id
_entity.type
_entity.pdbx_description
1 polymer ?
#
loop_
_entity_poly.entity_id
_entity_poly.type
_entity_poly.pdbx_seq_one_letter_code
_entity_poly.pdbx_strand_id
1 'polypeptide(L)' 'MGDTLSRHTMANGMIYGAERWLKSMLEEMKKHLLQQEALHADETTLQVLREPGKSAEATSYLWLYRCRNLPP' A
#
# COMPACT_ATOMS: atom_id res chain seq x y z
N MET A 1 5.88 -33.76 7.33
CA MET A 1 5.21 -33.42 6.06
C MET A 1 5.16 -31.90 6.00
N GLY A 2 5.93 -31.29 5.12
CA GLY A 2 5.92 -29.85 4.91
C GLY A 2 5.89 -29.64 3.40
N ASP A 3 4.73 -29.26 2.88
CA ASP A 3 4.61 -28.93 1.46
C ASP A 3 5.22 -27.56 1.19
N THR A 4 6.02 -27.47 0.14
CA THR A 4 6.68 -26.22 -0.25
C THR A 4 5.64 -25.24 -0.79
N LEU A 5 5.35 -24.18 -0.04
CA LEU A 5 4.44 -23.13 -0.48
C LEU A 5 5.09 -22.32 -1.61
N SER A 6 4.43 -22.27 -2.77
CA SER A 6 4.96 -21.52 -3.91
C SER A 6 4.96 -20.01 -3.62
N ARG A 7 5.94 -19.28 -4.19
CA ARG A 7 5.99 -17.80 -4.12
C ARG A 7 4.70 -17.15 -4.62
N HIS A 8 4.10 -17.72 -5.66
CA HIS A 8 2.84 -17.24 -6.21
C HIS A 8 1.68 -17.39 -5.21
N THR A 9 1.60 -18.54 -4.54
CA THR A 9 0.59 -18.77 -3.50
C THR A 9 0.75 -17.79 -2.33
N MET A 10 2.00 -17.55 -1.88
CA MET A 10 2.28 -16.54 -0.85
C MET A 10 1.88 -15.13 -1.27
N ALA A 11 2.28 -14.71 -2.48
CA ALA A 11 1.94 -13.38 -3.00
C ALA A 11 0.42 -13.17 -3.08
N ASN A 12 -0.31 -14.16 -3.59
CA ASN A 12 -1.78 -14.12 -3.62
C ASN A 12 -2.38 -14.07 -2.23
N GLY A 13 -1.82 -14.80 -1.26
CA GLY A 13 -2.25 -14.73 0.15
C GLY A 13 -2.05 -13.34 0.76
N MET A 14 -0.91 -12.69 0.49
CA MET A 14 -0.64 -11.33 0.96
C MET A 14 -1.61 -10.31 0.35
N ILE A 15 -1.86 -10.40 -0.96
CA ILE A 15 -2.81 -9.52 -1.66
C ILE A 15 -4.22 -9.74 -1.10
N TYR A 16 -4.67 -11.00 -1.03
CA TYR A 16 -5.97 -11.34 -0.48
C TYR A 16 -6.13 -10.79 0.93
N GLY A 17 -5.11 -10.92 1.79
CA GLY A 17 -5.22 -10.44 3.15
C GLY A 17 -5.28 -8.93 3.28
N ALA A 18 -4.51 -8.21 2.47
CA ALA A 18 -4.58 -6.76 2.39
C ALA A 18 -5.99 -6.30 1.95
N GLU A 19 -6.54 -6.92 0.91
CA GLU A 19 -7.87 -6.56 0.40
C GLU A 19 -9.01 -6.96 1.34
N ARG A 20 -8.92 -8.14 1.97
CA ARG A 20 -10.01 -8.72 2.75
C ARG A 20 -10.11 -8.14 4.15
N TRP A 21 -8.98 -7.84 4.78
CA TRP A 21 -8.93 -7.43 6.19
C TRP A 21 -8.44 -6.00 6.40
N LEU A 22 -7.49 -5.52 5.59
CA LEU A 22 -6.90 -4.18 5.80
C LEU A 22 -7.63 -3.07 5.05
N LYS A 23 -8.39 -3.40 3.99
CA LYS A 23 -9.09 -2.41 3.17
C LYS A 23 -10.02 -1.50 3.99
N SER A 24 -10.83 -2.06 4.88
CA SER A 24 -11.74 -1.28 5.72
C SER A 24 -11.01 -0.30 6.63
N MET A 25 -9.91 -0.73 7.23
CA MET A 25 -9.06 0.13 8.06
C MET A 25 -8.44 1.26 7.22
N LEU A 26 -7.92 0.94 6.02
CA LEU A 26 -7.34 1.91 5.11
C LEU A 26 -8.37 2.97 4.67
N GLU A 27 -9.60 2.55 4.39
CA GLU A 27 -10.71 3.44 4.03
C GLU A 27 -11.06 4.40 5.18
N GLU A 28 -11.13 3.90 6.42
CA GLU A 28 -11.34 4.77 7.59
C GLU A 28 -10.16 5.72 7.81
N MET A 29 -8.91 5.24 7.74
CA MET A 29 -7.73 6.10 7.84
C MET A 29 -7.76 7.21 6.79
N LYS A 30 -8.15 6.89 5.55
CA LYS A 30 -8.28 7.88 4.47
C LYS A 30 -9.32 8.95 4.82
N LYS A 31 -10.49 8.58 5.35
CA LYS A 31 -11.52 9.55 5.79
C LYS A 31 -10.97 10.48 6.86
N HIS A 32 -10.26 9.94 7.85
CA HIS A 32 -9.66 10.74 8.93
C HIS A 32 -8.59 11.69 8.40
N LEU A 33 -7.73 11.25 7.48
CA LEU A 33 -6.71 12.09 6.84
C LEU A 33 -7.35 13.27 6.09
N LEU A 34 -8.45 13.03 5.37
CA LEU A 34 -9.15 14.08 4.62
C LEU A 34 -9.81 15.16 5.50
N GLN A 35 -9.97 14.92 6.80
CA GLN A 35 -10.52 15.89 7.75
C GLN A 35 -9.44 16.77 8.40
N GLN A 36 -8.16 16.46 8.20
CA GLN A 36 -7.07 17.18 8.84
C GLN A 36 -6.77 18.47 8.09
N GLU A 37 -6.46 19.53 8.84
CA GLU A 37 -6.05 20.82 8.27
C GLU A 37 -4.70 20.73 7.54
N ALA A 38 -3.80 19.85 8.02
CA ALA A 38 -2.49 19.62 7.43
C ALA A 38 -2.13 18.13 7.44
N LEU A 39 -1.48 17.70 6.35
CA LEU A 39 -0.96 16.35 6.18
C LEU A 39 0.55 16.39 5.93
N HIS A 40 1.23 15.36 6.40
CA HIS A 40 2.62 15.10 6.03
C HIS A 40 2.61 14.06 4.92
N ALA A 41 3.32 14.35 3.83
CA ALA A 41 3.51 13.44 2.72
C ALA A 41 5.00 13.12 2.59
N ASP A 42 5.31 11.85 2.40
CA ASP A 42 6.66 11.38 2.09
C ASP A 42 6.65 10.66 0.73
N GLU A 43 7.63 10.96 -0.11
CA GLU A 43 7.80 10.37 -1.43
C GLU A 43 8.91 9.33 -1.39
N THR A 44 8.59 8.10 -1.77
CA THR A 44 9.57 7.03 -1.96
C THR A 44 9.59 6.61 -3.42
N THR A 45 10.77 6.63 -4.03
CA THR A 45 10.95 6.17 -5.41
C THR A 45 11.15 4.65 -5.45
N LEU A 46 10.60 4.00 -6.47
CA LEU A 46 10.71 2.56 -6.70
C LEU A 46 10.59 2.22 -8.18
N GLN A 47 10.98 1.01 -8.56
CA GLN A 47 10.72 0.46 -9.88
C GLN A 47 9.53 -0.51 -9.80
N VAL A 48 8.59 -0.38 -10.73
CA VAL A 48 7.43 -1.27 -10.85
C VAL A 48 7.65 -2.18 -12.06
N LEU A 49 7.85 -3.47 -11.80
CA LEU A 49 8.18 -4.44 -12.86
C LEU A 49 7.12 -4.54 -13.97
N ARG A 50 5.86 -4.23 -13.65
CA ARG A 50 4.72 -4.28 -14.58
C ARG A 50 3.76 -3.13 -14.32
N GLU A 51 4.08 -1.96 -14.86
CA GLU A 51 3.20 -0.79 -14.84
C GLU A 51 2.66 -0.53 -16.26
N PRO A 52 1.33 -0.44 -16.46
CA PRO A 52 0.77 -0.18 -17.78
C PRO A 52 1.30 1.12 -18.39
N GLY A 53 1.86 1.06 -19.60
CA GLY A 53 2.36 2.22 -20.32
C GLY A 53 3.73 2.75 -19.87
N LYS A 54 4.47 2.00 -19.05
CA LYS A 54 5.77 2.40 -18.51
C LYS A 54 6.77 1.24 -18.52
N SER A 55 8.05 1.51 -18.77
CA SER A 55 9.10 0.47 -18.72
C SER A 55 9.42 0.09 -17.28
N ALA A 56 9.94 -1.13 -17.06
CA ALA A 56 10.26 -1.63 -15.73
C ALA A 56 11.42 -0.88 -15.06
N GLU A 57 12.32 -0.30 -15.86
CA GLU A 57 13.48 0.47 -15.40
C GLU A 57 13.13 1.90 -15.02
N ALA A 58 11.96 2.40 -15.44
CA ALA A 58 11.54 3.76 -15.19
C ALA A 58 11.19 3.99 -13.72
N THR A 59 11.53 5.17 -13.21
CA THR A 59 11.25 5.56 -11.83
C THR A 59 9.76 5.78 -11.60
N SER A 60 9.18 5.03 -10.68
CA SER A 60 7.83 5.21 -10.13
C SER A 60 7.89 5.78 -8.72
N TYR A 61 6.76 6.26 -8.22
CA TYR A 61 6.67 7.01 -6.97
C TYR A 61 5.57 6.41 -6.10
N LEU A 62 5.90 6.17 -4.83
CA LEU A 62 4.95 5.82 -3.78
C LEU A 62 4.84 7.00 -2.83
N TRP A 63 3.61 7.43 -2.57
CA TRP A 63 3.30 8.50 -1.63
C TRP A 63 2.72 7.93 -0.34
N LEU A 64 3.36 8.25 0.79
CA LEU A 64 2.85 7.94 2.11
C LEU A 64 2.26 9.19 2.75
N TYR A 65 0.99 9.12 3.14
CA TYR A 65 0.30 10.21 3.83
C TYR A 65 0.07 9.85 5.29
N ARG A 66 0.32 10.82 6.17
CA ARG A 66 -0.02 10.71 7.59
C ARG A 66 -0.42 12.06 8.16
N CYS A 67 -1.11 12.02 9.28
CA CYS A 67 -1.38 13.19 10.11
C CYS A 67 -0.67 13.06 11.46
N ARG A 68 -0.59 14.18 12.20
CA ARG A 68 0.00 14.20 13.54
C ARG A 68 -0.96 13.66 14.60
N ASN A 69 -2.25 13.98 14.47
CA ASN A 69 -3.26 13.68 15.47
C ASN A 69 -4.08 12.47 15.02
N LEU A 70 -3.84 11.32 15.65
CA LEU A 70 -4.86 10.29 15.72
C LEU A 70 -5.84 10.69 16.82
N PRO A 71 -7.16 10.78 16.56
CA PRO A 71 -8.12 10.84 17.65
C PRO A 71 -7.92 9.61 18.56
N PRO A 72 -8.13 9.76 19.88
CA PRO A 72 -7.94 8.67 20.85
C PRO A 72 -8.83 7.45 20.57
#